data_AF-A0A511N4A5-F1
#
_entry.id   AF-A0A511N4A5-F1
#
_cell.length_a   1.000
_cell.length_b   1.000
_cell.length_c   1.000
_cell.angle_alpha   90.00
_cell.angle_beta   90.00
_cell.angle_gamma   90.00
#
_symmetry.space_group_name_H-M   'P 1'
#
loop_
_entity.id
_entity.type
_entity.pdbx_description
1 polymer ?
#
loop_
_entity_poly.entity_id
_entity_poly.type
_entity_poly.pdbx_seq_one_letter_code
_entity_poly.pdbx_strand_id
1 'polypeptide(L)'
;MLNCTVKLYSTQETLTAGHRSSETHTLLYEGPARFSAPKTSWQQVAALEGALSGSLQVTTGTVLQATTRAEVTDWKTGTTTTYEVSNVGHAPDGGWGINLGARV
;
A
#
# COMPACT_ATOMS: atom_id res chain seq x y z
N MET A 1 5.62 8.86 -14.22
CA MET A 1 4.21 9.10 -14.60
C MET A 1 3.32 8.36 -13.63
N LEU A 2 2.30 9.06 -13.13
CA LEU A 2 1.24 8.50 -12.29
C LEU A 2 0.32 7.65 -13.17
N ASN A 3 -0.22 6.57 -12.63
CA ASN A 3 -1.03 5.60 -13.39
C ASN A 3 -2.19 5.00 -12.58
N CYS A 4 -2.34 5.38 -11.32
CA CYS A 4 -3.39 4.87 -10.45
C CYS A 4 -3.77 5.91 -9.39
N THR A 5 -4.97 5.77 -8.83
CA THR A 5 -5.39 6.48 -7.63
C THR A 5 -5.30 5.50 -6.46
N VAL A 6 -4.83 5.97 -5.31
CA VAL A 6 -4.71 5.15 -4.11
C VAL A 6 -5.52 5.74 -2.98
N LYS A 7 -6.07 4.86 -2.15
CA LYS A 7 -6.56 5.18 -0.81
C LYS A 7 -5.74 4.39 0.20
N LEU A 8 -5.11 5.09 1.12
CA LEU A 8 -4.21 4.51 2.12
C LEU A 8 -4.86 4.60 3.48
N TYR A 9 -4.89 3.46 4.18
CA TYR A 9 -5.53 3.34 5.47
C TYR A 9 -4.53 2.94 6.55
N SER A 10 -4.68 3.56 7.71
CA SER A 10 -4.15 3.03 8.97
C SER A 10 -5.21 2.13 9.58
N THR A 11 -4.80 0.96 10.01
CA THR A 11 -5.67 0.00 10.69
C THR A 11 -5.15 -0.11 12.10
N GLN A 12 -5.94 0.37 13.04
CA GLN A 12 -5.61 0.22 14.45
C GLN A 12 -6.41 -0.96 15.00
N GLU A 13 -5.72 -2.03 15.34
CA GLU A 13 -6.34 -3.16 16.02
C GLU A 13 -6.52 -2.83 17.50
N THR A 14 -7.76 -2.89 17.97
CA THR A 14 -8.05 -2.81 19.39
C THR A 14 -8.27 -4.21 19.94
N LEU A 15 -7.39 -4.61 20.86
CA LEU A 15 -7.51 -5.87 21.61
C LEU A 15 -8.23 -5.58 22.93
N THR A 16 -9.40 -6.18 23.15
CA THR A 16 -10.06 -6.17 24.46
C THR A 16 -9.90 -7.55 25.08
N ALA A 17 -9.27 -7.61 26.26
CA ALA A 17 -9.04 -8.86 26.99
C ALA A 17 -8.37 -9.98 26.16
N GLY A 18 -7.44 -9.62 25.26
CA GLY A 18 -6.73 -10.59 24.42
C GLY A 18 -7.50 -11.09 23.20
N HIS A 19 -8.71 -10.59 22.94
CA HIS A 19 -9.49 -10.91 21.76
C HIS A 19 -9.58 -9.69 20.82
N ARG A 20 -9.48 -9.93 19.50
CA ARG A 20 -9.68 -8.90 18.45
C ARG A 20 -11.14 -8.43 18.53
N SER A 21 -11.36 -7.18 18.98
CA SER A 21 -12.71 -6.67 19.21
C SER A 21 -13.22 -5.78 18.10
N SER A 22 -12.36 -4.98 17.47
CA SER A 22 -12.75 -4.09 16.39
C SER A 22 -11.54 -3.66 15.57
N GLU A 23 -11.75 -3.59 14.26
CA GLU A 23 -10.77 -3.10 13.28
C GLU A 23 -11.29 -1.77 12.74
N THR A 24 -10.60 -0.67 13.08
CA THR A 24 -10.97 0.67 12.59
C THR A 24 -9.99 1.08 11.50
N HIS A 25 -10.49 1.24 10.28
CA HIS A 25 -9.73 1.77 9.16
C HIS A 25 -9.85 3.29 9.10
N THR A 26 -8.75 4.00 9.35
CA THR A 26 -8.68 5.46 9.20
C THR A 26 -8.00 5.79 7.88
N LEU A 27 -8.69 6.52 7.01
CA LEU A 27 -8.11 7.01 5.76
C LEU A 27 -7.01 8.04 6.09
N LEU A 28 -5.77 7.73 5.72
CA LEU A 28 -4.62 8.63 5.88
C LEU A 28 -4.42 9.53 4.66
N TYR A 29 -4.67 8.99 3.48
CA TYR A 29 -4.40 9.68 2.23
C TYR A 29 -5.24 9.11 1.08
N GLU A 30 -5.74 10.01 0.25
CA GLU A 30 -6.36 9.68 -1.03
C GLU A 30 -5.73 10.57 -2.11
N GLY A 31 -5.25 9.96 -3.19
CA GLY A 31 -4.65 10.74 -4.26
C GLY A 31 -3.95 9.90 -5.34
N PRO A 32 -3.37 10.57 -6.34
CA PRO A 32 -2.72 9.88 -7.43
C PRO A 32 -1.39 9.28 -6.98
N ALA A 33 -1.08 8.09 -7.47
CA ALA A 33 0.17 7.41 -7.21
C ALA A 33 0.73 6.77 -8.49
N ARG A 34 1.96 6.31 -8.38
CA ARG A 34 2.60 5.47 -9.38
C ARG A 34 2.71 4.04 -8.88
N PHE A 35 1.96 3.13 -9.47
CA PHE A 35 2.12 1.70 -9.28
C PHE A 35 3.18 1.14 -10.25
N SER A 36 4.13 0.39 -9.71
CA SER A 36 5.17 -0.31 -10.47
C SER A 36 5.23 -1.78 -10.07
N ALA A 37 5.35 -2.64 -11.08
CA ALA A 37 5.60 -4.06 -10.87
C ALA A 37 6.99 -4.29 -10.22
N PRO A 38 7.20 -5.43 -9.53
CA PRO A 38 8.50 -5.89 -9.03
C PRO A 38 9.59 -5.80 -10.11
N LYS A 39 10.72 -5.13 -9.81
CA LYS A 39 11.80 -4.95 -10.81
C LYS A 39 13.10 -5.66 -10.44
N THR A 40 13.43 -5.76 -9.16
CA THR A 40 14.66 -6.43 -8.73
C THR A 40 14.45 -7.93 -8.59
N SER A 41 15.52 -8.72 -8.71
CA SER A 41 15.44 -10.17 -8.66
C SER A 41 14.81 -10.69 -7.36
N TRP A 42 15.11 -10.07 -6.22
CA TRP A 42 14.49 -10.44 -4.94
C TRP A 42 12.99 -10.10 -4.87
N GLN A 43 12.57 -8.96 -5.45
CA GLN A 43 11.15 -8.57 -5.50
C GLN A 43 10.37 -9.52 -6.41
N GLN A 44 10.97 -9.95 -7.51
CA GLN A 44 10.36 -10.91 -8.43
C GLN A 44 10.18 -12.28 -7.78
N VAL A 45 11.16 -12.76 -7.01
CA VAL A 45 11.04 -13.99 -6.22
C VAL A 45 9.94 -13.84 -5.16
N ALA A 46 9.95 -12.75 -4.39
CA ALA A 46 8.90 -12.48 -3.39
C ALA A 46 7.50 -12.38 -4.03
N ALA A 47 7.40 -11.89 -5.27
CA ALA A 47 6.15 -11.83 -6.01
C ALA A 47 5.66 -13.20 -6.48
N LEU A 48 6.57 -14.08 -6.90
CA LEU A 48 6.24 -15.47 -7.24
C LEU A 48 5.74 -16.25 -6.02
N GLU A 49 6.25 -15.93 -4.84
CA GLU A 49 5.78 -16.50 -3.57
C GLU A 49 4.48 -15.86 -3.06
N GLY A 50 3.94 -14.86 -3.77
CA GLY A 50 2.73 -14.12 -3.38
C GLY A 50 2.94 -13.15 -2.21
N ALA A 51 4.18 -12.99 -1.74
CA ALA A 51 4.55 -12.11 -0.64
C ALA A 51 4.62 -10.63 -1.07
N LEU A 52 4.80 -10.34 -2.37
CA LEU A 52 4.88 -8.98 -2.91
C LEU A 52 4.10 -8.83 -4.21
N SER A 53 3.06 -8.00 -4.22
CA SER A 53 2.32 -7.67 -5.45
C SER A 53 2.95 -6.54 -6.26
N GLY A 54 3.70 -5.63 -5.63
CA GLY A 54 4.35 -4.50 -6.32
C GLY A 54 4.72 -3.36 -5.39
N SER A 55 5.06 -2.21 -5.98
CA SER A 55 5.44 -1.00 -5.23
C SER A 55 4.64 0.21 -5.72
N LEU A 56 4.12 1.00 -4.79
CA LEU A 56 3.52 2.30 -5.02
C LEU A 56 4.52 3.41 -4.68
N GLN A 57 4.52 4.46 -5.49
CA GLN A 57 5.17 5.73 -5.16
C GLN A 57 4.12 6.83 -5.02
N VAL A 58 4.11 7.50 -3.89
CA VAL A 58 3.16 8.57 -3.55
C VAL A 58 3.93 9.81 -3.14
N THR A 59 3.68 10.94 -3.77
CA THR A 59 4.28 12.23 -3.36
C THR A 59 3.27 13.01 -2.55
N THR A 60 3.44 13.03 -1.23
CA THR A 60 2.57 13.77 -0.30
C THR A 60 3.36 14.27 0.91
N GLY A 61 2.91 15.39 1.50
CA GLY A 61 3.43 15.89 2.77
C GLY A 61 2.91 15.14 3.99
N THR A 62 1.88 14.30 3.82
CA THR A 62 1.33 13.47 4.91
C THR A 62 2.30 12.36 5.29
N VAL A 63 2.43 12.09 6.60
CA VAL A 63 3.22 10.95 7.09
C VAL A 63 2.46 9.64 6.85
N LEU A 64 3.04 8.73 6.05
CA LEU A 64 2.39 7.48 5.65
C LEU A 64 2.92 6.23 6.36
N GLN A 65 3.82 6.37 7.34
CA GLN A 65 4.46 5.24 8.04
C GLN A 65 3.48 4.27 8.70
N ALA A 66 2.31 4.75 9.13
CA ALA A 66 1.26 3.92 9.75
C ALA A 66 0.34 3.24 8.73
N THR A 67 0.64 3.31 7.42
CA THR A 67 -0.21 2.68 6.41
C THR A 67 -0.09 1.16 6.49
N THR A 68 -1.23 0.51 6.62
CA THR A 68 -1.34 -0.96 6.73
C THR A 68 -2.13 -1.56 5.58
N ARG A 69 -2.98 -0.76 4.94
CA ARG A 69 -3.84 -1.20 3.83
C ARG A 69 -3.86 -0.14 2.73
N ALA A 70 -3.86 -0.60 1.49
CA ALA A 70 -3.91 0.25 0.31
C ALA A 70 -4.95 -0.26 -0.68
N GLU A 71 -5.88 0.60 -1.08
CA GLU A 71 -6.73 0.36 -2.25
C GLU A 71 -6.13 1.07 -3.44
N VAL A 72 -5.92 0.35 -4.54
CA VAL A 72 -5.31 0.87 -5.76
C VAL A 72 -6.32 0.74 -6.89
N THR A 73 -6.69 1.88 -7.47
CA THR A 73 -7.55 1.95 -8.66
C THR A 73 -6.69 2.25 -9.88
N ASP A 74 -6.55 1.27 -10.76
CA ASP A 74 -5.82 1.44 -12.02
C ASP A 74 -6.60 2.33 -12.99
N TRP A 75 -5.96 3.34 -13.56
CA TRP A 75 -6.64 4.29 -14.45
C TRP A 75 -6.95 3.74 -15.84
N LYS A 76 -6.22 2.71 -16.29
CA LYS A 76 -6.45 2.11 -17.61
C LYS A 76 -7.59 1.12 -17.57
N THR A 77 -7.67 0.29 -16.53
CA THR A 77 -8.69 -0.76 -16.42
C THR A 77 -9.89 -0.32 -15.59
N GLY A 78 -9.77 0.76 -14.80
CA GLY A 78 -10.78 1.19 -13.83
C GLY A 78 -10.95 0.21 -12.66
N THR A 79 -10.08 -0.79 -12.54
CA THR A 79 -10.19 -1.84 -11.54
C THR A 79 -9.59 -1.38 -10.22
N THR A 80 -10.37 -1.46 -9.16
CA THR A 80 -9.88 -1.28 -7.79
C THR A 80 -9.45 -2.63 -7.22
N THR A 81 -8.26 -2.67 -6.64
CA THR A 81 -7.75 -3.85 -5.94
C THR A 81 -7.17 -3.44 -4.61
N THR A 82 -7.48 -4.22 -3.58
CA THR A 82 -7.06 -3.96 -2.22
C THR A 82 -5.88 -4.83 -1.87
N TYR A 83 -4.91 -4.23 -1.19
CA TYR A 83 -3.64 -4.84 -0.83
C TYR A 83 -3.33 -4.58 0.63
N GLU A 84 -2.71 -5.55 1.29
CA GLU A 84 -1.99 -5.29 2.53
C GLU A 84 -0.68 -4.56 2.23
N VAL A 85 -0.28 -3.68 3.12
CA VAL A 85 1.01 -3.00 3.01
C VAL A 85 2.04 -3.80 3.79
N SER A 86 3.07 -4.27 3.08
CA SER A 86 4.18 -4.99 3.71
C SER A 86 5.23 -4.05 4.28
N ASN A 87 5.46 -2.91 3.63
CA ASN A 87 6.46 -1.93 4.08
C ASN A 87 6.18 -0.53 3.53
N VAL A 88 6.49 0.50 4.33
CA VAL A 88 6.46 1.91 3.93
C VAL A 88 7.82 2.53 4.22
N GLY A 89 8.38 3.26 3.25
CA GLY A 89 9.64 3.99 3.40
C GLY A 89 9.67 5.27 2.60
N HIS A 90 10.71 6.08 2.79
CA HIS A 90 10.94 7.25 1.97
C HIS A 90 11.51 6.87 0.61
N ALA A 91 10.95 7.45 -0.44
CA ALA A 91 11.47 7.30 -1.78
C ALA A 91 12.54 8.37 -2.06
N PRO A 92 13.55 8.09 -2.93
CA PRO A 92 14.66 9.01 -3.20
C PRO A 92 14.23 10.36 -3.80
N ASP A 93 13.04 10.41 -4.39
CA ASP A 93 12.43 11.60 -5.00
C ASP A 93 11.67 12.48 -4.00
N GLY A 94 11.81 12.22 -2.69
CA GLY A 94 11.11 12.96 -1.64
C GLY A 94 9.65 12.53 -1.43
N GLY A 95 9.22 11.46 -2.11
CA GLY A 95 7.93 10.82 -1.87
C GLY A 95 8.01 9.68 -0.86
N TRP A 96 6.96 8.87 -0.87
CA TRP A 96 6.82 7.63 -0.10
C TRP A 96 6.83 6.46 -1.06
N GLY A 97 7.66 5.46 -0.76
CA GLY A 97 7.65 4.14 -1.40
C GLY A 97 6.89 3.15 -0.51
N ILE A 98 5.87 2.51 -1.05
CA ILE A 98 5.03 1.56 -0.32
C ILE A 98 5.09 0.23 -1.05
N ASN A 99 5.55 -0.82 -0.38
CA ASN A 99 5.54 -2.18 -0.90
C ASN A 99 4.22 -2.86 -0.55
N LEU A 100 3.54 -3.34 -1.57
CA LEU A 100 2.25 -4.00 -1.49
C LEU A 100 2.46 -5.50 -1.39
N GLY A 101 1.85 -6.12 -0.38
CA GLY A 101 1.90 -7.54 -0.12
C GLY A 101 0.76 -8.29 -0.80
N ALA A 102 0.10 -9.15 -0.03
CA ALA A 102 -1.03 -9.96 -0.48
C ALA A 102 -2.24 -9.10 -0.86
N ARG A 103 -3.04 -9.62 -1.79
CA ARG A 103 -4.35 -9.05 -2.15
C ARG A 103 -5.39 -9.49 -1.12
N VAL A 104 -6.32 -8.59 -0.79
CA VAL A 104 -7.39 -8.80 0.21
C VAL A 104 -8.76 -8.65 -0.42
#